data_AF-A0A5C5V9X0-F1
#
_entry.id   AF-A0A5C5V9X0-F1
#
_cell.length_a   1.000
_cell.length_b   1.000
_cell.length_c   1.000
_cell.angle_alpha   90.00
_cell.angle_beta   90.00
_cell.angle_gamma   90.00
#
_symmetry.space_group_name_H-M   'P 1'
#
loop_
_entity.id
_entity.type
_entity.pdbx_description
1 polymer ?
#
loop_
_entity_poly.entity_id
_entity_poly.type
_entity_poly.pdbx_seq_one_letter_code
_entity_poly.pdbx_strand_id
1 'polypeptide(L)' 'MSKKRGRHSAEQIIKKLRNADAMLAAGKSVGEVLQALEVSEATLSR' A
#
# COMPACT_ATOMS: atom_id res chain seq x y z
N MET A 1 7.71 19.04 13.69
CA MET A 1 7.92 17.60 13.96
C MET A 1 7.94 16.84 12.64
N SER A 2 9.11 16.69 12.00
CA SER A 2 9.20 15.89 10.76
C SER A 2 8.99 14.42 11.12
N LYS A 3 7.84 13.87 10.73
CA LYS A 3 7.48 12.46 10.96
C LYS A 3 8.49 11.63 10.15
N LYS A 4 9.54 11.11 10.80
CA LYS A 4 10.53 10.23 10.16
C LYS A 4 9.77 9.12 9.45
N ARG A 5 9.78 9.12 8.11
CA ARG A 5 9.15 8.07 7.30
C ARG A 5 9.91 6.79 7.58
N GLY A 6 9.35 5.94 8.45
CA GLY A 6 9.92 4.63 8.73
C GLY A 6 9.96 3.82 7.45
N ARG A 7 11.11 3.20 7.15
CA ARG A 7 11.16 2.21 6.07
C ARG A 7 10.24 1.07 6.44
N HIS A 8 9.38 0.66 5.51
CA HIS A 8 8.60 -0.56 5.69
C HIS A 8 9.55 -1.76 5.66
N SER A 9 9.32 -2.75 6.53
CA SER A 9 10.02 -4.03 6.43
C SER A 9 9.57 -4.78 5.17
N ALA A 10 10.37 -5.74 4.71
CA ALA A 10 10.01 -6.57 3.55
C ALA A 10 8.66 -7.28 3.75
N GLU A 11 8.39 -7.80 4.95
CA GLU A 11 7.11 -8.41 5.30
C GLU A 11 5.93 -7.45 5.19
N GLN A 12 6.11 -6.20 5.65
CA GLN A 12 5.07 -5.17 5.53
C GLN A 12 4.80 -4.82 4.07
N ILE A 13 5.83 -4.78 3.22
CA ILE A 13 5.67 -4.54 1.78
C ILE A 13 4.89 -5.69 1.14
N ILE A 14 5.33 -6.93 1.36
CA ILE A 14 4.66 -8.12 0.79
C ILE A 14 3.19 -8.20 1.21
N LYS A 15 2.89 -7.93 2.49
CA LYS A 15 1.51 -7.91 2.98
C LYS A 15 0.67 -6.84 2.28
N LYS A 16 1.21 -5.64 2.08
CA LYS A 16 0.52 -4.55 1.39
C LYS A 16 0.28 -4.86 -0.08
N LEU A 17 1.26 -5.43 -0.79
CA LEU A 17 1.12 -5.85 -2.19
C LEU A 17 0.01 -6.89 -2.34
N ARG A 18 0.01 -7.95 -1.52
CA ARG A 18 -1.04 -8.99 -1.55
C ARG A 18 -2.43 -8.42 -1.24
N ASN A 19 -2.52 -7.51 -0.28
CA ASN A 19 -3.78 -6.86 0.04
C ASN A 19 -4.26 -5.97 -1.12
N ALA A 20 -3.34 -5.23 -1.76
CA ALA A 20 -3.67 -4.43 -2.93
C ALA A 20 -4.20 -5.31 -4.07
N ASP A 21 -3.53 -6.41 -4.39
CA ASP A 21 -3.96 -7.36 -5.43
C ASP A 21 -5.34 -7.94 -5.13
N ALA A 22 -5.60 -8.34 -3.88
CA ALA A 22 -6.91 -8.85 -3.48
C ALA A 22 -8.03 -7.81 -3.62
N MET A 23 -7.73 -6.54 -3.32
CA MET A 23 -8.68 -5.44 -3.43
C MET A 23 -8.94 -5.05 -4.90
N LEU A 24 -7.90 -5.04 -5.73
CA LEU A 24 -8.02 -4.81 -7.18
C LEU A 24 -8.80 -5.95 -7.84
N ALA A 25 -8.54 -7.21 -7.46
CA ALA A 25 -9.29 -8.37 -7.93
C ALA A 25 -10.77 -8.33 -7.49
N ALA A 26 -11.06 -7.71 -6.33
CA ALA A 26 -12.42 -7.44 -5.88
C ALA A 26 -13.08 -6.25 -6.61
N GLY A 27 -12.44 -5.68 -7.63
CA GLY A 27 -12.97 -4.60 -8.46
C GLY A 27 -12.83 -3.20 -7.85
N LYS A 28 -12.06 -3.03 -6.76
CA LYS A 28 -11.81 -1.70 -6.19
C LYS A 28 -10.90 -0.90 -7.10
N SER A 29 -11.12 0.41 -7.13
CA SER A 29 -10.26 1.35 -7.84
C SER A 29 -8.91 1.50 -7.12
N VAL A 30 -7.88 1.91 -7.85
CA VAL A 30 -6.55 2.17 -7.28
C VAL A 30 -6.62 3.22 -6.17
N GLY A 31 -7.45 4.26 -6.31
CA GLY A 31 -7.66 5.29 -5.28
C GLY A 31 -8.16 4.72 -3.95
N GLU A 32 -9.14 3.81 -4.00
CA GLU A 32 -9.67 3.14 -2.80
C GLU A 32 -8.64 2.23 -2.14
N VAL A 33 -7.81 1.54 -2.94
CA VAL A 33 -6.73 0.69 -2.44
C VAL A 33 -5.68 1.53 -1.69
N LEU A 34 -5.26 2.65 -2.25
CA LEU A 34 -4.28 3.55 -1.64
C LEU A 34 -4.80 4.15 -0.34
N GLN A 35 -6.07 4.58 -0.33
CA GLN A 35 -6.72 5.10 0.86
C GLN A 35 -6.80 4.03 1.96
N ALA A 36 -7.21 2.81 1.63
CA ALA A 36 -7.35 1.73 2.60
C ALA A 36 -6.02 1.23 3.16
N LEU A 37 -4.95 1.26 2.36
CA LEU A 37 -3.61 0.84 2.78
C LEU A 37 -2.80 1.96 3.45
N GLU A 38 -3.33 3.19 3.45
CA GLU A 38 -2.67 4.42 3.92
C GLU A 38 -1.26 4.57 3.33
N VAL A 39 -1.13 4.28 2.04
CA VAL A 39 0.14 4.40 1.31
C VAL A 39 0.00 5.27 0.08
N SER A 40 1.12 5.89 -0.31
CA SER A 40 1.20 6.60 -1.58
C SER A 40 1.38 5.61 -2.74
N GLU A 41 1.02 6.03 -3.95
CA GLU A 41 1.26 5.26 -5.19
C GLU A 41 2.72 4.81 -5.32
N ALA A 42 3.67 5.72 -5.04
CA ALA A 42 5.10 5.42 -5.06
C ALA A 42 5.51 4.27 -4.12
N THR A 43 4.72 3.95 -3.10
CA THR A 43 4.98 2.82 -2.19
C THR A 43 4.37 1.52 -2.72
N LEU A 44 3.31 1.60 -3.51
CA LEU A 44 2.67 0.44 -4.14
C LEU A 44 3.46 -0.04 -5.37
N SER A 45 4.09 0.87 -6.12
CA SER A 45 4.86 0.57 -7.33
C SER A 45 6.33 0.19 -7.11
N ARG A 46 6.76 -0.05 -5.85
CA ARG A 46 8.16 -0.33 -5.46
C ARG A 46 8.32 -1.77 -4.98
#